data_AF-A0A963XXJ6-F1
#
_entry.id   AF-A0A963XXJ6-F1
#
_cell.length_a   1.000
_cell.length_b   1.000
_cell.length_c   1.000
_cell.angle_alpha   90.00
_cell.angle_beta   90.00
_cell.angle_gamma   90.00
#
_symmetry.space_group_name_H-M   'P 1'
#
loop_
_entity.id
_entity.type
_entity.pdbx_description
1 polymer ?
#
loop_
_entity_poly.entity_id
_entity_poly.type
_entity_poly.pdbx_seq_one_letter_code
_entity_poly.pdbx_strand_id
1 'polypeptide(L)' 'GKLHIVDRLKNGEVALLFNTTEGTQAVDDSRSIRAVALYDKIPYYTTAAGSIAAVQAMKARGEGIGVRTLQG' A
#
# COMPACT_ATOMS: atom_id res chain seq x y z
N GLY A 1 -2.74 -7.15 25.95
CA GLY A 1 -2.89 -7.93 24.71
C GLY A 1 -3.86 -7.22 23.81
N LYS A 2 -3.39 -6.65 22.71
CA LYS A 2 -4.19 -5.99 21.68
C LYS A 2 -3.56 -6.43 20.36
N LEU A 3 -4.34 -7.01 19.46
CA LEU A 3 -3.85 -7.45 18.15
C LEU A 3 -3.14 -6.27 17.46
N HIS A 4 -1.87 -6.45 17.15
CA HIS A 4 -1.04 -5.45 16.51
C HIS A 4 -1.31 -5.48 15.00
N ILE A 5 -1.09 -4.36 14.29
CA ILE A 5 -1.28 -4.31 12.83
C ILE A 5 -0.43 -5.38 12.10
N VAL A 6 0.74 -5.71 12.65
CA VAL A 6 1.61 -6.78 12.15
C VAL A 6 0.91 -8.15 12.17
N ASP A 7 0.11 -8.43 13.20
CA ASP A 7 -0.62 -9.70 13.29
C ASP A 7 -1.69 -9.78 12.19
N ARG A 8 -2.39 -8.68 11.95
CA ARG A 8 -3.41 -8.59 10.89
C ARG A 8 -2.83 -8.74 9.49
N LEU A 9 -1.64 -8.18 9.25
CA LEU A 9 -0.90 -8.38 7.99
C LEU A 9 -0.57 -9.86 7.77
N LYS A 10 0.00 -10.52 8.79
CA LYS A 10 0.37 -11.94 8.73
C LYS A 10 -0.83 -12.87 8.58
N ASN A 11 -1.97 -12.51 9.15
CA ASN A 11 -3.22 -13.25 9.02
C ASN A 11 -3.90 -13.07 7.65
N GLY A 12 -3.36 -12.23 6.76
CA GLY A 12 -3.95 -11.95 5.45
C GLY A 12 -5.22 -11.10 5.51
N GLU A 13 -5.47 -10.40 6.63
CA GLU A 13 -6.66 -9.55 6.80
C GLU A 13 -6.54 -8.19 6.11
N VAL A 14 -5.39 -7.90 5.50
CA VAL A 14 -5.07 -6.62 4.87
C VAL A 14 -4.58 -6.87 3.45
N ALA A 15 -5.36 -6.41 2.47
CA ALA A 15 -5.04 -6.57 1.05
C ALA A 15 -4.17 -5.42 0.48
N LEU A 16 -4.10 -4.29 1.19
CA LEU A 16 -3.41 -3.07 0.75
C LEU A 16 -3.03 -2.24 1.97
N LEU A 17 -1.82 -1.69 1.95
CA LEU A 17 -1.31 -0.83 3.02
C LEU A 17 -0.89 0.55 2.50
N PHE A 18 -1.37 1.61 3.15
CA PHE A 18 -0.84 2.96 2.99
C PHE A 18 -0.12 3.36 4.27
N ASN A 19 1.21 3.49 4.22
CA ASN A 19 2.05 3.80 5.37
C ASN A 19 2.85 5.09 5.13
N THR A 20 2.24 6.24 5.41
CA THR A 20 2.94 7.53 5.41
C THR A 20 3.55 7.78 6.78
N THR A 21 4.82 8.15 6.83
CA THR A 21 5.56 8.38 8.09
C THR A 21 6.30 9.70 8.01
N GLU A 22 6.21 10.51 9.05
CA GLU A 22 6.94 11.77 9.19
C GLU A 22 7.78 11.74 10.47
N GLY A 23 9.04 12.16 10.36
CA GLY A 23 10.00 12.10 11.48
C GLY A 23 10.67 10.74 11.65
N THR A 24 11.90 10.75 12.18
CA THR A 24 12.76 9.56 12.32
C THR A 24 12.15 8.49 13.22
N GLN A 25 11.54 8.88 14.34
CA GLN A 25 10.88 7.95 15.25
C GLN A 25 9.72 7.19 14.58
N ALA A 26 8.86 7.90 13.84
CA ALA A 26 7.76 7.25 13.13
C ALA A 26 8.27 6.31 12.03
N VAL A 27 9.39 6.63 11.37
CA VAL A 27 10.04 5.78 10.36
C VAL A 27 10.56 4.47 10.97
N ASP A 28 11.16 4.54 12.16
CA ASP A 28 11.68 3.37 12.86
C ASP A 28 10.56 2.47 13.39
N ASP A 29 9.54 3.06 14.02
CA ASP A 29 8.38 2.33 14.55
C ASP A 29 7.61 1.59 13.44
N SER A 30 7.58 2.17 12.24
CA SER A 30 6.90 1.60 11.07
C SER A 30 7.77 0.65 10.23
N ARG A 31 9.05 0.45 10.58
CA ARG A 31 9.95 -0.45 9.84
C ARG A 31 9.44 -1.89 9.82
N SER A 32 8.92 -2.36 10.95
CA SER A 32 8.37 -3.71 11.09
C SER A 32 7.16 -3.93 10.16
N ILE A 33 6.30 -2.93 10.05
CA ILE A 33 5.11 -2.93 9.19
C ILE A 33 5.52 -3.03 7.72
N ARG A 34 6.46 -2.20 7.27
CA ARG A 34 6.96 -2.23 5.88
C ARG A 34 7.63 -3.57 5.54
N ALA A 35 8.42 -4.11 6.46
CA ALA A 35 9.09 -5.39 6.26
C ALA A 35 8.07 -6.53 6.06
N VAL A 36 7.06 -6.62 6.91
CA VAL A 36 6.02 -7.66 6.81
C VAL A 36 5.22 -7.51 5.52
N ALA A 37 4.79 -6.29 5.18
CA ALA A 37 4.07 -6.05 3.91
C ALA A 37 4.90 -6.49 2.69
N LEU A 38 6.20 -6.21 2.69
CA LEU A 38 7.11 -6.62 1.62
C LEU A 38 7.25 -8.16 1.53
N TYR A 39 7.51 -8.83 2.66
CA TYR A 39 7.69 -10.29 2.69
C TYR A 39 6.41 -11.05 2.33
N ASP A 40 5.26 -10.57 2.80
CA ASP A 40 3.96 -11.20 2.57
C ASP A 40 3.32 -10.74 1.24
N LYS A 41 4.06 -9.96 0.43
CA LYS A 41 3.64 -9.49 -0.90
C LYS A 41 2.35 -8.67 -0.89
N ILE A 42 2.12 -7.94 0.20
CA ILE A 42 1.00 -7.01 0.33
C ILE A 42 1.43 -5.70 -0.34
N PRO A 43 0.73 -5.23 -1.39
CA PRO A 43 1.02 -3.93 -2.00
C PRO A 43 1.03 -2.84 -0.92
N TYR A 44 2.08 -2.03 -0.88
CA TYR A 44 2.19 -0.95 0.09
C TYR A 44 2.79 0.32 -0.51
N TYR A 45 2.31 1.47 -0.03
CA TYR A 45 2.77 2.79 -0.47
C TYR A 45 3.24 3.60 0.73
N THR A 46 4.29 4.38 0.52
CA THR A 46 4.95 5.15 1.59
C THR A 46 4.75 6.66 1.48
N THR A 47 4.09 7.13 0.42
CA THR A 47 3.82 8.55 0.17
C THR A 47 2.34 8.78 -0.04
N ALA A 48 1.85 9.94 0.42
CA ALA A 48 0.45 10.32 0.22
C ALA A 48 0.09 10.40 -1.28
N ALA A 49 0.99 10.97 -2.10
CA ALA A 49 0.82 11.05 -3.54
C ALA A 49 0.70 9.66 -4.19
N GLY A 50 1.55 8.69 -3.79
CA GLY A 50 1.47 7.31 -4.28
C GLY A 50 0.16 6.63 -3.90
N SER A 51 -0.30 6.84 -2.66
CA SER A 51 -1.59 6.32 -2.19
C SER A 51 -2.78 6.89 -3.00
N ILE A 52 -2.77 8.19 -3.28
CA ILE A 52 -3.81 8.86 -4.09
C ILE A 52 -3.82 8.28 -5.52
N ALA A 53 -2.65 8.16 -6.15
CA ALA A 53 -2.52 7.59 -7.49
C ALA A 53 -3.02 6.13 -7.55
N ALA A 54 -2.71 5.32 -6.53
CA ALA A 54 -3.18 3.94 -6.44
C ALA A 54 -4.71 3.85 -6.38
N VAL A 55 -5.35 4.69 -5.54
CA VAL A 55 -6.82 4.74 -5.43
C VAL A 55 -7.46 5.21 -6.75
N GLN A 56 -6.86 6.22 -7.40
CA GLN A 56 -7.32 6.68 -8.71
C GLN A 56 -7.23 5.58 -9.77
N ALA A 57 -6.13 4.82 -9.80
CA ALA A 57 -5.97 3.70 -10.72
C ALA A 57 -6.99 2.58 -10.46
N MET A 58 -7.30 2.29 -9.20
CA MET A 58 -8.35 1.32 -8.83
C MET A 58 -9.73 1.76 -9.32
N LYS A 59 -10.05 3.05 -9.21
CA LYS A 59 -11.30 3.62 -9.72
C LYS A 59 -11.36 3.52 -11.25
N ALA A 60 -10.32 3.97 -11.94
CA ALA A 60 -10.24 3.94 -13.41
C ALA A 60 -10.38 2.51 -13.96
N ARG A 61 -9.84 1.50 -13.26
CA ARG A 61 -10.03 0.09 -13.64
C ARG A 61 -11.51 -0.33 -13.67
N GLY A 62 -12.34 0.22 -12.79
CA GLY A 62 -13.79 -0.02 -12.79
C GLY A 62 -14.54 0.62 -13.96
N GLU A 63 -13.94 1.61 -14.62
CA GLU A 63 -14.51 2.33 -15.76
C GLU A 63 -14.22 1.64 -17.11
N GLY A 64 -13.40 0.57 -17.11
CA GLY A 64 -13.02 -0.20 -18.29
C GLY A 64 -11.59 0.07 -18.76
N ILE A 65 -11.08 -0.79 -19.65
CA ILE A 65 -9.72 -0.68 -20.19
C ILE A 65 -9.80 -0.29 -21.66
N GLY A 66 -9.20 0.84 -22.01
CA GLY A 66 -8.96 1.25 -23.38
C GLY A 66 -7.56 0.84 -23.84
N VAL A 67 -7.42 0.50 -25.12
CA VAL A 67 -6.13 0.28 -25.78
C VAL A 67 -5.89 1.39 -26.79
N ARG A 68 -4.63 1.84 -26.92
CA ARG A 68 -4.22 2.80 -27.95
C ARG A 68 -2.89 2.37 -28.55
N THR A 69 -2.70 2.63 -29.84
CA THR A 69 -1.38 2.50 -30.45
C THR A 69 -0.45 3.57 -29.90
N LEU A 70 0.85 3.28 -29.94
CA LEU A 70 1.85 4.28 -29.58
C LEU A 70 1.99 5.36 -30.67
N GLN A 71 1.73 5.01 -31.93
CA GLN A 71 1.93 5.88 -33.09
C GLN A 71 0.81 6.90 -33.34
N GLY A 72 -0.39 6.74 -32.75
CA GLY A 72 -1.58 7.51 -33.12
C GLY A 72 -2.43 6.77 -34.14
#